data_AF-A0A354X4C4-F1
#
_entry.id   AF-A0A354X4C4-F1
#
_cell.length_a   1.000
_cell.length_b   1.000
_cell.length_c   1.000
_cell.angle_alpha   90.00
_cell.angle_beta   90.00
_cell.angle_gamma   90.00
#
_symmetry.space_group_name_H-M   'P 1'
#
loop_
_entity.id
_entity.type
_entity.pdbx_description
1 polymer ?
#
loop_
_entity_poly.entity_id
_entity_poly.type
_entity_poly.pdbx_seq_one_letter_code
_entity_poly.pdbx_strand_id
1 'polypeptide(L)' 'SNFSKITIGLASPEQILESSYGEVLKPETINYRTYKPERDGLFCERIFGPVKDYECHCGKYKRIRYKGIVCDRCGVEVTE' A
#
# COMPACT_ATOMS: atom_id res chain seq x y z
N SER A 1 16.75 11.12 20.65
CA SER A 1 16.37 9.95 21.47
C SER A 1 17.30 8.80 21.13
N ASN A 2 18.12 8.38 22.10
CA ASN A 2 19.21 7.41 21.88
C ASN A 2 18.65 5.99 21.76
N PHE A 3 18.66 5.48 20.54
CA PHE A 3 18.49 4.07 20.25
C PHE A 3 19.66 3.27 20.84
N SER A 4 19.40 2.24 21.65
CA SER A 4 20.43 1.60 22.49
C SER A 4 20.77 0.14 22.12
N LYS A 5 19.87 -0.59 21.44
CA LYS A 5 20.08 -2.01 21.09
C LYS A 5 19.21 -2.45 19.90
N ILE A 6 19.77 -3.30 19.04
CA ILE A 6 19.06 -4.05 17.98
C ILE A 6 18.94 -5.52 18.42
N THR A 7 17.78 -6.14 18.18
CA THR A 7 17.57 -7.58 18.38
C THR A 7 17.03 -8.21 17.10
N ILE A 8 17.38 -9.48 16.86
CA ILE A 8 16.85 -10.29 15.77
C ILE A 8 16.14 -11.51 16.35
N GLY A 9 15.04 -11.90 15.72
CA GLY A 9 14.24 -13.06 16.08
C GLY A 9 13.42 -13.52 14.87
N LEU A 10 12.83 -14.70 14.98
CA LEU A 10 11.88 -15.19 13.98
C LEU A 10 10.54 -14.49 14.19
N ALA A 11 9.88 -14.11 13.09
CA ALA A 11 8.53 -13.60 13.13
C ALA A 11 7.53 -14.77 13.16
N SER A 12 6.61 -14.76 14.13
CA SER A 12 5.48 -15.69 14.14
C SER A 12 4.48 -15.34 13.03
N PRO A 13 3.61 -16.28 12.62
CA PRO A 13 2.55 -16.00 11.65
C PRO A 13 1.67 -14.81 12.05
N GLU A 14 1.37 -14.66 13.35
CA GLU A 14 0.58 -13.55 13.88
C GLU A 14 1.29 -12.21 13.73
N GLN A 15 2.61 -12.17 13.98
CA GLN A 15 3.42 -10.95 13.80
C GLN A 15 3.50 -10.53 12.33
N ILE A 16 3.57 -11.50 11.42
CA ILE A 16 3.57 -11.24 9.96
C ILE A 16 2.24 -10.62 9.55
N LEU A 17 1.12 -11.16 10.05
CA LEU A 17 -0.21 -10.63 9.75
C LEU A 17 -0.44 -9.25 10.36
N GLU A 18 0.03 -9.00 11.59
CA GLU A 18 -0.04 -7.68 12.24
C GLU A 18 0.76 -6.61 11.48
N SER A 19 1.88 -7.01 10.88
CA SER A 19 2.71 -6.11 10.06
C SER A 19 2.21 -5.93 8.63
N SER A 20 1.24 -6.75 8.19
CA SER A 20 0.74 -6.75 6.83
C SER A 20 -0.45 -5.82 6.66
N TYR A 21 -0.52 -5.16 5.50
CA TYR A 21 -1.62 -4.26 5.11
C TYR A 21 -2.63 -4.92 4.16
N GLY A 22 -2.41 -6.20 3.82
CA GLY A 22 -3.32 -6.98 3.00
C GLY A 22 -2.65 -8.16 2.31
N GLU A 23 -3.48 -9.06 1.80
CA GLU A 23 -3.05 -10.26 1.08
C GLU A 23 -2.90 -10.01 -0.42
N VAL A 24 -1.80 -10.50 -0.99
CA VAL A 24 -1.59 -10.52 -2.45
C VAL A 24 -2.16 -11.83 -2.99
N LEU A 25 -3.25 -11.72 -3.76
CA LEU A 25 -3.99 -12.89 -4.25
C LEU A 25 -3.53 -13.32 -5.64
N LYS A 26 -2.91 -12.41 -6.41
CA LYS A 26 -2.54 -12.69 -7.78
C LYS A 26 -1.07 -12.35 -8.08
N PRO A 27 -0.43 -13.09 -9.01
CA PRO A 27 0.97 -12.89 -9.34
C PRO A 27 1.20 -11.73 -10.34
N GLU A 28 0.15 -11.10 -10.88
CA GLU A 28 0.34 -10.03 -11.86
C GLU A 28 0.92 -8.76 -11.22
N THR A 29 1.67 -8.02 -12.03
CA THR A 29 2.39 -6.82 -11.61
C THR A 29 1.68 -5.56 -12.06
N ILE A 30 1.81 -5.21 -13.33
CA ILE A 30 1.26 -4.01 -13.96
C ILE A 30 0.52 -4.38 -15.23
N ASN A 31 -0.52 -3.60 -15.53
CA ASN A 31 -1.23 -3.73 -16.79
C ASN A 31 -0.41 -3.14 -17.94
N TYR A 32 -0.22 -3.89 -19.03
CA TYR A 32 0.59 -3.44 -20.16
C TYR A 32 0.03 -2.23 -20.93
N ARG A 33 -1.29 -1.96 -20.87
CA ARG A 33 -1.91 -0.83 -21.57
C ARG A 33 -1.96 0.43 -20.72
N THR A 34 -2.36 0.27 -19.47
CA THR A 34 -2.59 1.42 -18.58
C THR A 34 -1.35 1.79 -17.79
N TYR A 35 -0.35 0.91 -17.73
CA TYR A 35 0.83 1.03 -16.88
C TYR A 35 0.49 1.19 -15.39
N LYS A 36 -0.74 0.84 -15.00
CA LYS A 36 -1.19 0.87 -13.61
C LYS A 36 -0.97 -0.51 -12.97
N PRO A 37 -0.69 -0.55 -11.66
CA PRO A 37 -0.67 -1.80 -10.92
C PRO A 37 -1.98 -2.57 -11.01
N GLU A 38 -1.88 -3.89 -11.08
CA GLU A 38 -3.05 -4.76 -11.04
C GLU A 38 -3.64 -4.84 -9.62
N ARG A 39 -4.96 -4.88 -9.55
CA ARG A 39 -5.68 -4.97 -8.27
C ARG A 39 -5.47 -6.36 -7.67
N ASP A 40 -5.12 -6.38 -6.38
CA ASP A 40 -4.76 -7.57 -5.60
C ASP A 40 -3.51 -8.30 -6.14
N GLY A 41 -2.73 -7.63 -7.00
CA GLY A 41 -1.43 -8.08 -7.51
C GLY A 41 -0.26 -7.64 -6.64
N LEU A 42 0.96 -7.92 -7.12
CA LEU A 42 2.22 -7.68 -6.40
C LEU A 42 2.48 -6.20 -6.08
N PHE A 43 1.87 -5.28 -6.82
CA PHE A 43 2.02 -3.83 -6.64
C PHE A 43 0.70 -3.15 -6.25
N CYS A 44 -0.23 -3.88 -5.61
CA CYS A 44 -1.54 -3.34 -5.28
C CYS A 44 -1.45 -2.11 -4.36
N GLU A 45 -1.92 -0.96 -4.84
CA GLU A 45 -1.86 0.31 -4.12
C GLU A 45 -2.66 0.34 -2.81
N ARG A 46 -3.61 -0.59 -2.64
CA ARG A 46 -4.37 -0.74 -1.39
C ARG A 46 -3.53 -1.36 -0.27
N ILE A 47 -2.56 -2.20 -0.63
CA ILE A 47 -1.70 -2.91 0.32
C ILE A 47 -0.46 -2.06 0.60
N PHE A 48 0.16 -1.52 -0.44
CA PHE A 48 1.47 -0.88 -0.32
C PHE A 48 1.42 0.65 -0.30
N GLY A 49 0.26 1.25 -0.58
CA GLY A 49 0.11 2.70 -0.71
C GLY A 49 0.08 3.17 -2.17
N PRO A 50 -0.18 4.47 -2.41
CA PRO A 50 -0.36 5.02 -3.75
C PRO A 50 0.95 5.06 -4.54
N VAL A 51 0.90 4.86 -5.86
CA VAL A 51 2.07 5.01 -6.75
C VAL A 51 2.49 6.49 -6.90
N LYS A 52 1.54 7.39 -6.73
CA LYS A 52 1.76 8.83 -6.84
C LYS A 52 1.43 9.50 -5.52
N ASP A 53 2.36 10.33 -5.06
CA ASP A 53 2.23 11.09 -3.83
C ASP A 53 0.89 11.82 -3.79
N TYR A 54 0.12 11.54 -2.74
CA TYR A 54 -1.16 12.18 -2.49
C TYR A 54 -2.21 12.01 -3.60
N GLU A 55 -2.17 10.93 -4.39
CA GLU A 55 -3.17 10.61 -5.40
C GLU A 55 -3.61 9.14 -5.30
N CYS A 56 -4.93 8.92 -5.14
CA CYS A 56 -5.48 7.57 -5.16
C CYS A 56 -5.58 6.99 -6.59
N HIS A 57 -5.58 5.66 -6.72
CA HIS A 57 -5.60 4.93 -8.02
C HIS A 57 -6.63 5.44 -9.05
N CYS A 58 -7.86 5.70 -8.60
CA CYS A 58 -8.96 6.12 -9.47
C CYS A 58 -8.96 7.63 -9.77
N GLY A 59 -8.11 8.40 -9.09
CA GLY A 59 -7.98 9.84 -9.24
C GLY A 59 -9.10 10.67 -8.60
N LYS A 60 -9.96 10.08 -7.76
CA LYS A 60 -11.01 10.81 -7.04
C LYS A 60 -10.43 11.83 -6.05
N TYR A 61 -9.46 11.40 -5.25
CA TYR A 61 -8.73 12.24 -4.30
C TYR A 61 -7.31 12.46 -4.82
N LYS A 62 -6.91 13.75 -4.88
CA LYS A 62 -5.62 14.21 -5.43
C LYS A 62 -5.09 15.42 -4.66
N ARG A 63 -3.77 15.50 -4.51
CA ARG A 63 -3.01 16.55 -3.82
C ARG A 63 -3.06 16.41 -2.30
N ILE A 64 -2.10 17.06 -1.64
CA ILE A 64 -1.82 16.99 -0.20
C ILE A 64 -3.02 17.27 0.73
N ARG A 65 -4.03 18.02 0.26
CA ARG A 65 -5.21 18.35 1.07
C ARG A 65 -6.05 17.14 1.48
N TYR A 66 -5.92 16.01 0.79
CA TYR A 66 -6.62 14.77 1.10
C TYR A 66 -5.72 13.74 1.81
N LYS A 67 -4.55 14.16 2.33
CA LYS A 67 -3.64 13.27 3.07
C LYS A 67 -4.39 12.54 4.19
N GLY A 68 -4.20 11.22 4.28
CA GLY A 68 -4.82 10.33 5.27
C GLY A 68 -6.24 9.86 4.93
N ILE A 69 -6.80 10.23 3.76
CA ILE A 69 -8.12 9.75 3.34
C ILE A 69 -7.98 8.45 2.56
N VAL A 70 -8.73 7.43 2.98
CA VAL A 70 -8.92 6.19 2.21
C VAL A 70 -10.03 6.38 1.19
N CYS A 71 -9.75 6.09 -0.08
CA CYS A 71 -10.73 6.28 -1.15
C CYS A 71 -11.87 5.26 -1.07
N ASP A 72 -13.11 5.72 -1.01
CA ASP A 72 -14.33 4.89 -1.04
C ASP A 72 -14.51 4.08 -2.33
N ARG A 73 -13.92 4.53 -3.45
CA ARG A 73 -14.03 3.83 -4.74
C ARG A 73 -12.95 2.77 -4.95
N CYS A 74 -11.69 3.09 -4.66
CA CYS A 74 -10.56 2.20 -4.95
C CYS A 74 -9.87 1.62 -3.71
N GLY A 75 -10.22 2.07 -2.50
CA GLY A 75 -9.64 1.60 -1.24
C GLY A 75 -8.20 2.03 -0.98
N VAL A 76 -7.65 2.93 -1.81
CA VAL A 76 -6.26 3.40 -1.67
C VAL A 76 -6.23 4.59 -0.72
N GLU A 77 -5.34 4.52 0.27
CA GLU A 77 -5.03 5.63 1.16
C GLU A 77 -4.20 6.70 0.44
N VAL A 78 -4.58 7.96 0.63
CA VAL A 78 -3.85 9.10 0.08
C VAL A 78 -2.73 9.47 1.04
N THR A 79 -1.52 8.97 0.75
CA THR A 79 -0.29 9.27 1.50
C THR A 79 0.85 9.63 0.54
N GLU A 80 1.99 10.04 1.10
CA GLU A 80 3.28 10.08 0.39
C GLU A 80 3.80 8.68 0.06
#